data_AF-A0A3D5YQZ5-F1
#
_entry.id   AF-A0A3D5YQZ5-F1
#
_cell.length_a   1.000
_cell.length_b   1.000
_cell.length_c   1.000
_cell.angle_alpha   90.00
_cell.angle_beta   90.00
_cell.angle_gamma   90.00
#
_symmetry.space_group_name_H-M   'P 1'
#
loop_
_entity.id
_entity.type
_entity.pdbx_description
1 polymer ?
#
loop_
_entity_poly.entity_id
_entity_poly.type
_entity_poly.pdbx_seq_one_letter_code
_entity_poly.pdbx_strand_id
1 'polypeptide(L)'
;MGRIIGIDLGTTNSCVSVIENGQPKVIENAEGARTTPSIIAYTDGETLVGAPAKRQAVTNPRNTIYASKRLIGRKFDEKEVQKDISLMPFAIVKAPNGDAWIKVNDKELAPPQISAEILKKMKKTAEDYLGEEVTEAVITVPAYFNDSQRQATKDAGRIAGLDVKRIINEPTAAALAFGLAKKEGKDRKIAVYDLGGGTFDVSIIEIADVDGESQFEVLATNGDTFLGGEDFDQRLIEYIVAEFQKDQGIDLKKDVMALQRLKEAAEKA
;
A
#
# COMPACT_ATOMS: atom_id res chain seq x y z
N MET A 1 -13.03 -10.56 24.20
CA MET A 1 -11.73 -10.33 23.53
C MET A 1 -12.05 -10.14 22.07
N GLY A 2 -11.78 -8.97 21.49
CA GLY A 2 -12.08 -8.69 20.08
C GLY A 2 -11.21 -9.55 19.16
N ARG A 3 -11.67 -9.82 17.94
CA ARG A 3 -10.86 -10.55 16.95
C ARG A 3 -9.71 -9.69 16.45
N ILE A 4 -8.52 -10.29 16.33
CA ILE A 4 -7.37 -9.67 15.67
C ILE A 4 -7.53 -9.88 14.16
N ILE A 5 -7.51 -8.78 13.40
CA ILE A 5 -7.59 -8.83 11.93
C ILE A 5 -6.20 -8.74 11.29
N GLY A 6 -6.02 -9.34 10.11
CA GLY A 6 -4.80 -9.23 9.31
C GLY A 6 -5.03 -8.25 8.16
N ILE A 7 -4.28 -7.15 8.12
CA ILE A 7 -4.37 -6.14 7.07
C ILE A 7 -3.08 -6.13 6.25
N ASP A 8 -3.21 -6.41 4.97
CA ASP A 8 -2.20 -6.07 3.98
C ASP A 8 -2.41 -4.62 3.54
N LEU A 9 -1.49 -3.73 3.92
CA LEU A 9 -1.53 -2.31 3.55
C LEU A 9 -0.58 -2.07 2.37
N GLY A 10 -1.00 -2.38 1.15
CA GLY A 10 -0.16 -2.23 -0.04
C GLY A 10 -0.13 -0.81 -0.63
N THR A 11 0.84 -0.56 -1.51
CA THR A 11 1.01 0.74 -2.19
C THR A 11 -0.18 1.08 -3.09
N THR A 12 -0.69 0.10 -3.82
CA THR A 12 -1.77 0.27 -4.82
C THR A 12 -3.10 -0.29 -4.32
N ASN A 13 -3.07 -1.44 -3.66
CA ASN A 13 -4.24 -2.10 -3.11
C ASN A 13 -3.97 -2.56 -1.68
N SER A 14 -5.02 -2.61 -0.87
CA SER A 14 -5.02 -3.16 0.47
C SER A 14 -6.03 -4.30 0.58
N CYS A 15 -5.76 -5.25 1.45
CA CYS A 15 -6.58 -6.44 1.65
C CYS A 15 -6.75 -6.69 3.16
N VAL A 16 -7.90 -7.19 3.57
CA VAL A 16 -8.16 -7.55 4.98
C VAL A 16 -8.63 -8.99 5.07
N SER A 17 -8.15 -9.67 6.11
CA SER A 17 -8.47 -11.07 6.41
C SER A 17 -8.78 -11.27 7.88
N VAL A 18 -9.55 -12.32 8.15
CA VAL A 18 -9.93 -12.76 9.49
C VAL A 18 -9.62 -14.25 9.64
N ILE A 19 -9.49 -14.72 10.87
CA ILE A 19 -9.46 -16.17 11.16
C ILE A 19 -10.89 -16.62 11.45
N GLU A 20 -11.39 -17.57 10.66
CA GLU A 20 -12.72 -18.17 10.79
C GLU A 20 -12.55 -19.70 10.84
N ASN A 21 -13.04 -20.34 11.91
CA ASN A 21 -12.90 -21.79 12.12
C ASN A 21 -11.45 -22.31 11.99
N GLY A 22 -10.49 -21.52 12.49
CA GLY A 22 -9.06 -21.84 12.42
C GLY A 22 -8.43 -21.71 11.03
N GLN A 23 -9.14 -21.14 10.06
CA GLN A 23 -8.64 -20.90 8.69
C GLN A 23 -8.63 -19.40 8.37
N PRO A 24 -7.60 -18.90 7.68
CA PRO A 24 -7.59 -17.52 7.21
C PRO A 24 -8.61 -17.34 6.07
N LYS A 25 -9.36 -16.24 6.12
CA LYS A 25 -10.36 -15.87 5.11
C LYS A 25 -10.21 -14.41 4.73
N VAL A 26 -10.01 -14.14 3.44
CA VAL A 26 -10.10 -12.79 2.88
C VAL A 26 -11.57 -12.41 2.76
N ILE A 27 -11.93 -11.23 3.25
CA ILE A 27 -13.29 -10.72 3.25
C ILE A 27 -13.48 -9.64 2.18
N GLU A 28 -14.71 -9.51 1.69
CA GLU A 28 -15.07 -8.50 0.69
C GLU A 28 -15.36 -7.16 1.38
N ASN A 29 -14.97 -6.07 0.74
CA ASN A 29 -15.35 -4.72 1.16
C ASN A 29 -16.82 -4.41 0.81
N ALA A 30 -17.31 -3.25 1.23
CA ALA A 30 -18.67 -2.80 0.95
C ALA A 30 -19.00 -2.69 -0.56
N GLU A 31 -17.98 -2.61 -1.42
CA GLU A 31 -18.11 -2.61 -2.88
C GLU A 31 -18.09 -4.02 -3.50
N GLY A 32 -18.00 -5.09 -2.70
CA GLY A 32 -17.98 -6.48 -3.16
C GLY A 32 -16.63 -6.96 -3.71
N ALA A 33 -15.55 -6.20 -3.48
CA ALA A 33 -14.19 -6.56 -3.91
C ALA A 33 -13.37 -7.09 -2.73
N ARG A 34 -12.51 -8.09 -2.99
CA ARG A 34 -11.58 -8.65 -1.99
C ARG A 34 -10.37 -7.77 -1.72
N THR A 35 -10.11 -6.81 -2.58
CA THR A 35 -9.09 -5.77 -2.35
C THR A 35 -9.72 -4.40 -2.48
N THR A 36 -9.11 -3.44 -1.82
CA THR A 36 -9.52 -2.03 -1.84
C THR A 36 -8.36 -1.21 -2.38
N PRO A 37 -8.57 -0.36 -3.41
CA PRO A 37 -7.52 0.56 -3.85
C PRO A 37 -7.00 1.41 -2.68
N SER A 38 -5.68 1.52 -2.54
CA SER A 38 -5.00 2.36 -1.54
C SER A 38 -5.03 3.82 -1.99
N ILE A 39 -6.23 4.34 -2.23
CA ILE A 39 -6.51 5.65 -2.79
C ILE A 39 -7.49 6.37 -1.88
N ILE A 40 -7.15 7.61 -1.53
CA ILE A 40 -7.96 8.51 -0.71
C ILE A 40 -8.26 9.73 -1.57
N ALA A 41 -9.49 10.23 -1.55
CA ALA A 41 -9.81 11.51 -2.16
C ALA A 41 -10.55 12.39 -1.17
N TYR A 42 -10.14 13.65 -1.12
CA TYR A 42 -10.79 14.66 -0.30
C TYR A 42 -11.66 15.54 -1.20
N THR A 43 -12.95 15.55 -0.92
CA THR A 43 -13.95 16.39 -1.60
C THR A 43 -14.54 17.38 -0.60
N ASP A 44 -15.44 18.24 -1.06
CA ASP A 44 -16.13 19.20 -0.19
C ASP A 44 -17.06 18.46 0.79
N GLY A 45 -16.56 18.26 2.02
CA GLY A 45 -17.32 17.67 3.13
C GLY A 45 -17.24 16.15 3.26
N GLU A 46 -16.49 15.46 2.41
CA GLU A 46 -16.36 13.99 2.45
C GLU A 46 -14.92 13.51 2.17
N THR A 47 -14.54 12.42 2.85
CA THR A 47 -13.31 11.66 2.56
C THR A 47 -13.72 10.35 1.89
N LEU A 48 -13.37 10.19 0.62
CA LEU A 48 -13.59 8.96 -0.14
C LEU A 48 -12.38 8.05 -0.01
N VAL A 49 -12.58 6.75 0.12
CA VAL A 49 -11.50 5.75 0.20
C VAL A 49 -11.82 4.55 -0.70
N GLY A 50 -10.83 4.07 -1.45
CA GLY A 50 -10.98 2.88 -2.29
C GLY A 50 -11.58 3.18 -3.67
N ALA A 51 -12.49 2.31 -4.14
CA ALA A 51 -13.09 2.44 -5.45
C ALA A 51 -13.83 3.78 -5.68
N PRO A 52 -14.58 4.35 -4.70
CA PRO A 52 -15.13 5.70 -4.83
C PRO A 52 -14.06 6.77 -5.10
N ALA A 53 -12.94 6.74 -4.39
CA ALA A 53 -11.82 7.67 -4.61
C ALA A 53 -11.17 7.46 -5.98
N LYS A 54 -10.94 6.20 -6.39
CA LYS A 54 -10.38 5.86 -7.71
C LYS A 54 -11.23 6.43 -8.86
N ARG A 55 -12.57 6.31 -8.77
CA ARG A 55 -13.49 6.75 -9.84
C ARG A 55 -13.44 8.25 -10.13
N GLN A 56 -13.22 9.08 -9.11
CA GLN A 56 -13.20 10.54 -9.27
C GLN A 56 -11.79 11.13 -9.48
N ALA A 57 -10.76 10.29 -9.51
CA ALA A 57 -9.35 10.73 -9.55
C ALA A 57 -9.05 11.63 -10.76
N VAL A 58 -9.66 11.35 -11.91
CA VAL A 58 -9.50 12.12 -13.16
C VAL A 58 -9.97 13.56 -13.03
N THR A 59 -11.04 13.81 -12.28
CA THR A 59 -11.64 15.14 -12.12
C THR A 59 -11.13 15.89 -10.88
N ASN A 60 -10.43 15.20 -9.98
CA ASN A 60 -9.89 15.78 -8.75
C ASN A 60 -8.43 15.34 -8.48
N PRO A 61 -7.51 15.51 -9.44
CA PRO A 61 -6.17 14.91 -9.36
C PRO A 61 -5.31 15.47 -8.23
N ARG A 62 -5.54 16.74 -7.82
CA ARG A 62 -4.74 17.39 -6.77
C ARG A 62 -5.11 16.97 -5.36
N ASN A 63 -6.35 16.55 -5.12
CA ASN A 63 -6.84 16.10 -3.81
C ASN A 63 -7.11 14.60 -3.76
N THR A 64 -6.67 13.85 -4.78
CA THR A 64 -6.73 12.39 -4.81
C THR A 64 -5.33 11.84 -4.61
N ILE A 65 -5.13 11.19 -3.46
CA ILE A 65 -3.85 10.70 -2.99
C ILE A 65 -3.77 9.19 -3.20
N TYR A 66 -2.72 8.76 -3.87
CA TYR A 66 -2.39 7.37 -4.14
C TYR A 66 -0.89 7.18 -3.95
N ALA A 67 -0.44 5.91 -3.88
CA ALA A 67 0.96 5.55 -3.66
C ALA A 67 1.61 6.21 -2.42
N SER A 68 0.81 6.67 -1.44
CA SER A 68 1.30 7.38 -0.24
C SER A 68 2.26 6.53 0.60
N LYS A 69 2.19 5.20 0.46
CA LYS A 69 3.15 4.26 1.07
C LYS A 69 4.59 4.48 0.61
N ARG A 70 4.82 5.04 -0.60
CA ARG A 70 6.16 5.43 -1.06
C ARG A 70 6.76 6.60 -0.27
N LEU A 71 5.92 7.40 0.40
CA LEU A 71 6.32 8.58 1.18
C LEU A 71 6.39 8.33 2.69
N ILE A 72 5.76 7.26 3.19
CA ILE A 72 5.68 6.99 4.63
C ILE A 72 7.07 6.83 5.24
N GLY A 73 7.36 7.58 6.31
CA GLY A 73 8.65 7.53 7.01
C GLY A 73 9.86 8.08 6.24
N ARG A 74 9.63 8.84 5.15
CA ARG A 74 10.72 9.47 4.37
C ARG A 74 10.90 10.95 4.68
N LYS A 75 12.13 11.44 4.51
CA LYS A 75 12.47 12.86 4.53
C LYS A 75 12.16 13.51 3.19
N PHE A 76 11.72 14.76 3.23
CA PHE A 76 11.40 15.53 2.04
C PHE A 76 12.58 15.61 1.06
N ASP A 77 13.80 15.78 1.59
CA ASP A 77 15.01 15.97 0.77
C ASP A 77 15.58 14.65 0.19
N GLU A 78 14.98 13.48 0.46
CA GLU A 78 15.40 12.20 -0.13
C GLU A 78 15.23 12.21 -1.66
N LYS A 79 16.17 11.59 -2.39
CA LYS A 79 16.19 11.56 -3.86
C LYS A 79 14.90 10.96 -4.43
N GLU A 80 14.41 9.91 -3.80
CA GLU A 80 13.19 9.19 -4.13
C GLU A 80 11.97 10.13 -4.02
N VAL A 81 11.88 10.90 -2.94
CA VAL A 81 10.80 11.88 -2.73
C VAL A 81 10.90 13.03 -3.73
N GLN A 82 12.10 13.53 -4.02
CA GLN A 82 12.31 14.57 -5.02
C GLN A 82 11.89 14.13 -6.43
N LYS A 83 12.09 12.84 -6.76
CA LYS A 83 11.55 12.26 -8.00
C LYS A 83 10.01 12.30 -7.99
N ASP A 84 9.36 11.83 -6.93
CA ASP A 84 7.89 11.82 -6.83
C ASP A 84 7.26 13.21 -6.87
N ILE A 85 7.91 14.24 -6.31
CA ILE A 85 7.44 15.65 -6.39
C ILE A 85 7.21 16.09 -7.84
N SER A 86 8.04 15.63 -8.77
CA SER A 86 7.94 15.98 -10.20
C SER A 86 6.89 15.17 -10.96
N LEU A 87 6.40 14.07 -10.38
CA LEU A 87 5.54 13.08 -11.04
C LEU A 87 4.11 13.11 -10.52
N MET A 88 3.93 13.35 -9.22
CA MET A 88 2.63 13.25 -8.56
C MET A 88 1.77 14.49 -8.84
N PRO A 89 0.46 14.33 -9.07
CA PRO A 89 -0.44 15.45 -9.31
C PRO A 89 -0.81 16.21 -8.03
N PHE A 90 -0.67 15.58 -6.87
CA PHE A 90 -0.87 16.18 -5.56
C PHE A 90 0.43 16.78 -5.02
N ALA A 91 0.30 17.79 -4.16
CA ALA A 91 1.46 18.49 -3.63
C ALA A 91 2.12 17.72 -2.48
N ILE A 92 3.40 17.37 -2.65
CA ILE A 92 4.26 16.87 -1.57
C ILE A 92 5.04 18.07 -1.02
N VAL A 93 5.02 18.25 0.31
CA VAL A 93 5.55 19.41 1.01
C VAL A 93 6.48 19.00 2.15
N LYS A 94 7.37 19.92 2.54
CA LYS A 94 8.32 19.71 3.64
C LYS A 94 7.66 20.11 4.96
N ALA A 95 7.50 19.15 5.86
CA ALA A 95 7.03 19.41 7.22
C ALA A 95 8.10 20.17 8.05
N PRO A 96 7.71 20.80 9.17
CA PRO A 96 8.67 21.51 10.04
C PRO A 96 9.84 20.66 10.55
N ASN A 97 9.65 19.34 10.69
CA ASN A 97 10.67 18.38 11.10
C ASN A 97 11.46 17.76 9.91
N GLY A 98 11.25 18.26 8.70
CA GLY A 98 11.87 17.81 7.46
C GLY A 98 11.25 16.57 6.82
N ASP A 99 10.17 16.01 7.38
CA ASP A 99 9.48 14.86 6.78
C ASP A 99 8.72 15.25 5.50
N ALA A 100 8.53 14.27 4.62
CA ALA A 100 7.69 14.41 3.45
C ALA A 100 6.21 14.32 3.83
N TRP A 101 5.47 15.42 3.72
CA TRP A 101 4.02 15.49 3.96
C TRP A 101 3.27 15.77 2.66
N ILE A 102 1.95 15.64 2.70
CA ILE A 102 1.08 15.84 1.55
C ILE A 102 0.14 17.01 1.86
N LYS A 103 0.09 17.99 0.95
CA LYS A 103 -0.85 19.11 1.04
C LYS A 103 -2.12 18.79 0.26
N VAL A 104 -3.25 18.82 0.97
CA VAL A 104 -4.59 18.62 0.42
C VAL A 104 -5.42 19.85 0.79
N ASN A 105 -5.96 20.54 -0.21
CA ASN A 105 -6.55 21.87 -0.02
C ASN A 105 -5.60 22.77 0.80
N ASP A 106 -6.06 23.29 1.94
CA ASP A 106 -5.28 24.13 2.86
C ASP A 106 -4.67 23.36 4.04
N LYS A 107 -4.72 22.02 4.04
CA LYS A 107 -4.22 21.18 5.12
C LYS A 107 -2.97 20.42 4.70
N GLU A 108 -2.00 20.34 5.59
CA GLU A 108 -0.83 19.48 5.45
C GLU A 108 -1.04 18.22 6.30
N LEU A 109 -0.91 17.06 5.68
CA LEU A 109 -1.19 15.76 6.27
C LEU A 109 0.06 14.88 6.19
N ALA A 110 0.40 14.27 7.32
CA ALA A 110 1.46 13.27 7.37
C ALA A 110 1.01 11.98 6.66
N PRO A 111 1.91 11.24 5.98
CA PRO A 111 1.57 9.97 5.34
C PRO A 111 0.89 8.92 6.25
N PRO A 112 1.19 8.84 7.57
CA PRO A 112 0.42 7.99 8.49
C PRO A 112 -1.07 8.36 8.60
N GLN A 113 -1.41 9.66 8.52
CA GLN A 113 -2.81 10.10 8.56
C GLN A 113 -3.56 9.69 7.29
N ILE A 114 -2.90 9.77 6.13
CA ILE A 114 -3.45 9.30 4.86
C ILE A 114 -3.68 7.78 4.90
N SER A 115 -2.66 7.04 5.34
CA SER A 115 -2.72 5.57 5.44
C SER A 115 -3.76 5.11 6.47
N ALA A 116 -3.98 5.90 7.52
CA ALA A 116 -5.02 5.61 8.52
C ALA A 116 -6.43 5.61 7.93
N GLU A 117 -6.73 6.42 6.91
CA GLU A 117 -8.05 6.38 6.24
C GLU A 117 -8.28 5.04 5.51
N ILE A 118 -7.23 4.46 4.91
CA ILE A 118 -7.27 3.12 4.32
C ILE A 118 -7.50 2.07 5.42
N LEU A 119 -6.74 2.15 6.51
CA LEU A 119 -6.84 1.23 7.63
C LEU A 119 -8.22 1.31 8.32
N LYS A 120 -8.82 2.50 8.44
CA LYS A 120 -10.20 2.68 8.92
C LYS A 120 -11.20 1.97 8.02
N LYS A 121 -11.05 2.04 6.68
CA LYS A 121 -11.90 1.28 5.75
C LYS A 121 -11.71 -0.23 5.91
N MET A 122 -10.48 -0.70 6.15
CA MET A 122 -10.20 -2.13 6.38
C MET A 122 -10.81 -2.62 7.70
N LYS A 123 -10.66 -1.82 8.76
CA LYS A 123 -11.31 -2.03 10.06
C LYS A 123 -12.83 -2.13 9.90
N LYS A 124 -13.45 -1.13 9.26
CA LYS A 124 -14.90 -1.10 9.04
C LYS A 124 -15.40 -2.29 8.22
N THR A 125 -14.63 -2.71 7.22
CA THR A 125 -14.91 -3.91 6.42
C THR A 125 -14.96 -5.17 7.30
N ALA A 126 -14.02 -5.32 8.22
CA ALA A 126 -14.04 -6.42 9.18
C ALA A 126 -15.19 -6.30 10.19
N GLU A 127 -15.46 -5.11 10.71
CA GLU A 127 -16.59 -4.87 11.64
C GLU A 127 -17.94 -5.24 10.99
N ASP A 128 -18.15 -4.84 9.72
CA ASP A 128 -19.36 -5.16 8.96
C ASP A 128 -19.52 -6.66 8.71
N TYR A 129 -18.41 -7.34 8.44
CA TYR A 129 -18.41 -8.78 8.22
C TYR A 129 -18.65 -9.57 9.52
N LEU A 130 -18.05 -9.12 10.63
CA LEU A 130 -18.07 -9.83 11.92
C LEU A 130 -19.30 -9.50 12.77
N GLY A 131 -19.91 -8.33 12.57
CA GLY A 131 -21.02 -7.83 13.39
C GLY A 131 -20.59 -7.36 14.79
N GLU A 132 -19.29 -7.11 15.01
CA GLU A 132 -18.73 -6.66 16.29
C GLU A 132 -17.59 -5.66 16.07
N GLU A 133 -17.25 -4.88 17.12
CA GLU A 133 -16.15 -3.92 17.07
C GLU A 133 -14.79 -4.63 16.96
N VAL A 134 -13.92 -4.08 16.11
CA VAL A 134 -12.55 -4.59 15.90
C VAL A 134 -11.56 -3.57 16.43
N THR A 135 -10.73 -3.92 17.41
CA THR A 135 -9.77 -2.98 18.00
C THR A 135 -8.31 -3.38 17.81
N GLU A 136 -8.04 -4.57 17.29
CA GLU A 136 -6.68 -5.14 17.24
C GLU A 136 -6.33 -5.61 15.83
N ALA A 137 -5.09 -5.36 15.39
CA ALA A 137 -4.64 -5.75 14.05
C ALA A 137 -3.18 -6.20 13.99
N VAL A 138 -2.91 -7.05 13.01
CA VAL A 138 -1.58 -7.28 12.43
C VAL A 138 -1.54 -6.55 11.08
N ILE A 139 -0.51 -5.73 10.86
CA ILE A 139 -0.36 -4.92 9.64
C ILE A 139 0.93 -5.30 8.92
N THR A 140 0.87 -5.47 7.59
CA THR A 140 2.04 -5.79 6.76
C THR A 140 2.90 -4.56 6.46
N VAL A 141 4.20 -4.78 6.26
CA VAL A 141 5.15 -3.82 5.69
C VAL A 141 6.14 -4.54 4.78
N PRO A 142 6.76 -3.85 3.81
CA PRO A 142 7.87 -4.41 3.03
C PRO A 142 8.99 -4.89 3.94
N ALA A 143 9.65 -5.98 3.58
CA ALA A 143 10.72 -6.54 4.41
C ALA A 143 11.87 -5.54 4.59
N TYR A 144 12.17 -4.77 3.55
CA TYR A 144 13.24 -3.78 3.53
C TYR A 144 12.87 -2.41 4.13
N PHE A 145 11.68 -2.27 4.75
CA PHE A 145 11.34 -1.05 5.49
C PHE A 145 12.27 -0.82 6.68
N ASN A 146 12.77 0.42 6.80
CA ASN A 146 13.57 0.85 7.94
C ASN A 146 12.72 1.17 9.18
N ASP A 147 13.37 1.46 10.30
CA ASP A 147 12.70 1.73 11.58
C ASP A 147 11.70 2.89 11.53
N SER A 148 12.01 3.96 10.79
CA SER A 148 11.12 5.12 10.66
C SER A 148 9.84 4.75 9.89
N GLN A 149 9.97 4.00 8.80
CA GLN A 149 8.84 3.55 7.97
C GLN A 149 7.95 2.56 8.73
N ARG A 150 8.55 1.63 9.49
CA ARG A 150 7.83 0.70 10.37
C ARG A 150 7.07 1.43 11.47
N GLN A 151 7.71 2.39 12.14
CA GLN A 151 7.09 3.18 13.19
C GLN A 151 5.94 4.02 12.64
N ALA A 152 6.14 4.70 11.51
CA ALA A 152 5.11 5.48 10.83
C ALA A 152 3.90 4.64 10.41
N THR A 153 4.12 3.40 9.95
CA THR A 153 3.03 2.45 9.65
C THR A 153 2.28 2.02 10.92
N LYS A 154 3.00 1.76 12.02
CA LYS A 154 2.39 1.47 13.31
C LYS A 154 1.54 2.64 13.82
N ASP A 155 2.01 3.86 13.62
CA ASP A 155 1.28 5.08 13.99
C ASP A 155 0.03 5.27 13.13
N ALA A 156 0.07 4.91 11.84
CA ALA A 156 -1.13 4.87 11.00
C ALA A 156 -2.21 3.94 11.58
N GLY A 157 -1.81 2.76 12.07
CA GLY A 157 -2.70 1.84 12.78
C GLY A 157 -3.33 2.46 14.02
N ARG A 158 -2.52 3.13 14.86
CA ARG A 158 -3.03 3.84 16.05
C ARG A 158 -4.02 4.95 15.70
N ILE A 159 -3.71 5.76 14.68
CA ILE A 159 -4.60 6.84 14.19
C ILE A 159 -5.93 6.26 13.66
N ALA A 160 -5.89 5.05 13.10
CA ALA A 160 -7.09 4.32 12.66
C ALA A 160 -7.90 3.69 13.80
N GLY A 161 -7.44 3.81 15.06
CA GLY A 161 -8.09 3.19 16.21
C GLY A 161 -7.81 1.69 16.34
N LEU A 162 -6.66 1.22 15.84
CA LEU A 162 -6.21 -0.16 15.97
C LEU A 162 -5.02 -0.25 16.92
N ASP A 163 -5.09 -1.17 17.88
CA ASP A 163 -3.94 -1.66 18.63
C ASP A 163 -3.13 -2.62 17.76
N VAL A 164 -1.98 -2.14 17.28
CA VAL A 164 -1.12 -2.87 16.36
C VAL A 164 -0.30 -3.91 17.13
N LYS A 165 -0.81 -5.15 17.18
CA LYS A 165 -0.18 -6.28 17.89
C LYS A 165 1.11 -6.74 17.24
N ARG A 166 1.22 -6.60 15.92
CA ARG A 166 2.39 -7.01 15.14
C ARG A 166 2.49 -6.17 13.88
N ILE A 167 3.71 -5.74 13.56
CA ILE A 167 4.09 -5.38 12.21
C ILE A 167 4.80 -6.61 11.63
N ILE A 168 4.29 -7.16 10.53
CA ILE A 168 4.84 -8.35 9.88
C ILE A 168 5.40 -7.99 8.51
N ASN A 169 6.49 -8.62 8.12
CA ASN A 169 7.04 -8.45 6.78
C ASN A 169 6.14 -9.14 5.74
N GLU A 170 5.86 -8.46 4.64
CA GLU A 170 5.06 -8.97 3.50
C GLU A 170 5.51 -10.36 3.03
N PRO A 171 6.79 -10.61 2.69
CA PRO A 171 7.21 -11.94 2.25
C PRO A 171 7.10 -13.00 3.35
N THR A 172 7.22 -12.63 4.62
CA THR A 172 6.98 -13.55 5.74
C THR A 172 5.50 -13.90 5.85
N ALA A 173 4.59 -12.93 5.70
CA ALA A 173 3.15 -13.18 5.70
C ALA A 173 2.74 -14.08 4.51
N ALA A 174 3.32 -13.87 3.33
CA ALA A 174 3.13 -14.72 2.17
C ALA A 174 3.64 -16.16 2.42
N ALA A 175 4.80 -16.31 3.05
CA ALA A 175 5.35 -17.62 3.41
C ALA A 175 4.47 -18.36 4.42
N LEU A 176 3.92 -17.66 5.43
CA LEU A 176 2.96 -18.25 6.37
C LEU A 176 1.70 -18.76 5.64
N ALA A 177 1.14 -17.97 4.73
CA ALA A 177 -0.01 -18.38 3.93
C ALA A 177 0.31 -19.62 3.06
N PHE A 178 1.49 -19.66 2.43
CA PHE A 178 1.94 -20.79 1.63
C PHE A 178 2.18 -22.06 2.47
N GLY A 179 2.82 -21.92 3.64
CA GLY A 179 3.12 -23.03 4.54
C GLY A 179 1.86 -23.68 5.11
N LEU A 180 0.87 -22.86 5.50
CA LEU A 180 -0.44 -23.35 5.99
C LEU A 180 -1.19 -24.17 4.93
N ALA A 181 -1.12 -23.77 3.66
CA ALA A 181 -1.81 -24.45 2.57
C ALA A 181 -1.14 -25.78 2.17
N LYS A 182 0.19 -25.88 2.30
CA LYS A 182 0.97 -27.05 1.87
C LYS A 182 1.50 -27.84 3.06
N LYS A 183 0.68 -28.73 3.63
CA LYS A 183 1.01 -29.67 4.71
C LYS A 183 1.89 -30.86 4.28
N GLU A 184 2.93 -30.61 3.51
CA GLU A 184 3.95 -31.63 3.24
C GLU A 184 5.01 -31.51 4.33
N GLY A 185 5.04 -32.47 5.27
CA GLY A 185 5.97 -32.51 6.43
C GLY A 185 7.42 -32.74 6.03
N LYS A 186 7.94 -31.89 5.15
CA LYS A 186 9.33 -31.85 4.70
C LYS A 186 9.84 -30.43 4.79
N ASP A 187 11.03 -30.32 5.35
CA ASP A 187 11.83 -29.10 5.33
C ASP A 187 11.96 -28.60 3.89
N ARG A 188 11.77 -27.30 3.70
CA ARG A 188 11.85 -26.68 2.39
C ARG A 188 12.45 -25.29 2.49
N LYS A 189 13.19 -24.93 1.45
CA LYS A 189 13.67 -23.56 1.24
C LYS A 189 12.89 -22.96 0.09
N ILE A 190 12.29 -21.81 0.34
CA ILE A 190 11.54 -21.05 -0.66
C ILE A 190 12.18 -19.69 -0.87
N ALA A 191 12.07 -19.18 -2.10
CA ALA A 191 12.29 -17.78 -2.40
C ALA A 191 10.93 -17.12 -2.58
N VAL A 192 10.63 -16.13 -1.76
CA VAL A 192 9.47 -15.25 -1.95
C VAL A 192 9.95 -14.03 -2.72
N TYR A 193 9.49 -13.90 -3.96
CA TYR A 193 9.73 -12.75 -4.82
C TYR A 193 8.44 -11.94 -4.87
N ASP A 194 8.44 -10.73 -4.31
CA ASP A 194 7.29 -9.86 -4.21
C ASP A 194 7.59 -8.53 -4.92
N LEU A 195 6.95 -8.31 -6.06
CA LEU A 195 7.05 -7.07 -6.84
C LEU A 195 5.67 -6.43 -6.91
N GLY A 196 5.43 -5.50 -5.99
CA GLY A 196 4.15 -4.80 -5.87
C GLY A 196 4.10 -3.50 -6.68
N GLY A 197 3.13 -2.66 -6.33
CA GLY A 197 2.93 -1.37 -7.00
C GLY A 197 4.05 -0.34 -6.76
N GLY A 198 4.79 -0.43 -5.65
CA GLY A 198 5.88 0.52 -5.40
C GLY A 198 7.05 0.00 -4.59
N THR A 199 7.06 -1.29 -4.26
CA THR A 199 8.14 -1.94 -3.52
C THR A 199 8.44 -3.29 -4.14
N PHE A 200 9.71 -3.67 -4.06
CA PHE A 200 10.23 -4.97 -4.44
C PHE A 200 10.92 -5.58 -3.23
N ASP A 201 10.56 -6.80 -2.87
CA ASP A 201 11.24 -7.59 -1.86
C ASP A 201 11.58 -8.98 -2.42
N VAL A 202 12.72 -9.52 -1.97
CA VAL A 202 13.06 -10.92 -2.14
C VAL A 202 13.55 -11.48 -0.81
N SER A 203 12.93 -12.57 -0.35
CA SER A 203 13.34 -13.26 0.88
C SER A 203 13.56 -14.74 0.63
N ILE A 204 14.65 -15.27 1.17
CA ILE A 204 14.91 -16.72 1.25
C ILE A 204 14.44 -17.19 2.62
N ILE A 205 13.47 -18.10 2.63
CA ILE A 205 12.80 -18.56 3.84
C ILE A 205 12.92 -20.08 3.92
N GLU A 206 13.41 -20.56 5.04
CA GLU A 206 13.38 -21.98 5.42
C GLU A 206 12.10 -22.25 6.21
N ILE A 207 11.36 -23.26 5.79
CA ILE A 207 10.18 -23.78 6.48
C ILE A 207 10.55 -25.18 6.94
N ALA A 208 10.71 -25.35 8.25
CA ALA A 208 11.08 -26.62 8.87
C ALA A 208 9.89 -27.17 9.66
N ASP A 209 9.75 -28.50 9.70
CA ASP A 209 8.81 -29.17 10.60
C ASP A 209 9.58 -29.62 11.85
N VAL A 210 9.34 -28.92 12.97
CA VAL A 210 9.98 -29.21 14.25
C VAL A 210 8.90 -29.65 15.22
N ASP A 211 8.94 -30.92 15.61
CA ASP A 211 7.99 -31.54 16.55
C ASP A 211 6.51 -31.42 16.12
N GLY A 212 6.22 -31.39 14.82
CA GLY A 212 4.87 -31.24 14.28
C GLY A 212 4.40 -29.79 14.18
N GLU A 213 5.26 -28.82 14.50
CA GLU A 213 5.03 -27.39 14.32
C GLU A 213 5.89 -26.84 13.19
N SER A 214 5.28 -26.08 12.27
CA SER A 214 6.01 -25.41 11.20
C SER A 214 6.76 -24.18 11.73
N GLN A 215 8.08 -24.21 11.68
CA GLN A 215 8.95 -23.07 11.95
C GLN A 215 9.32 -22.36 10.65
N PHE A 216 9.32 -21.02 10.68
CA PHE A 216 9.64 -20.17 9.54
C PHE A 216 10.84 -19.30 9.89
N GLU A 217 11.97 -19.54 9.21
CA GLU A 217 13.20 -18.78 9.40
C GLU A 217 13.54 -17.98 8.13
N VAL A 218 13.68 -16.67 8.26
CA VAL A 218 14.15 -15.82 7.17
C VAL A 218 15.67 -15.87 7.13
N LEU A 219 16.22 -16.59 6.16
CA LEU A 219 17.68 -16.76 6.02
C LEU A 219 18.35 -15.51 5.44
N ALA A 220 17.68 -14.86 4.49
CA ALA A 220 18.15 -13.63 3.86
C ALA A 220 16.98 -12.81 3.32
N THR A 221 17.12 -11.49 3.31
CA THR A 221 16.18 -10.59 2.67
C THR A 221 16.92 -9.46 1.96
N ASN A 222 16.42 -9.05 0.81
CA ASN A 222 16.89 -7.89 0.06
C ASN A 222 15.71 -7.27 -0.70
N GLY A 223 15.89 -6.11 -1.29
CA GLY A 223 14.81 -5.43 -1.99
C GLY A 223 15.11 -3.98 -2.35
N ASP A 224 14.10 -3.32 -2.89
CA ASP A 224 14.09 -1.89 -3.17
C ASP A 224 12.70 -1.33 -2.79
N THR A 225 12.69 -0.42 -1.81
CA THR A 225 11.45 0.19 -1.29
C THR A 225 10.91 1.32 -2.18
N PHE A 226 11.49 1.49 -3.38
CA PHE A 226 11.10 2.49 -4.35
C PHE A 226 11.12 1.95 -5.80
N LEU A 227 10.83 0.67 -5.96
CA LEU A 227 10.71 -0.02 -7.24
C LEU A 227 9.41 -0.81 -7.29
N GLY A 228 8.55 -0.55 -8.28
CA GLY A 228 7.33 -1.34 -8.47
C GLY A 228 6.55 -0.91 -9.71
N GLY A 229 5.30 -1.38 -9.82
CA GLY A 229 4.40 -1.10 -10.95
C GLY A 229 4.29 0.38 -11.33
N GLU A 230 4.31 1.31 -10.36
CA GLU A 230 4.30 2.75 -10.63
C GLU A 230 5.49 3.21 -11.51
N ASP A 231 6.65 2.57 -11.37
CA ASP A 231 7.82 2.85 -12.21
C ASP A 231 7.66 2.29 -13.63
N PHE A 232 6.93 1.18 -13.80
CA PHE A 232 6.60 0.61 -15.11
C PHE A 232 5.59 1.50 -15.84
N ASP A 233 4.52 1.91 -15.15
CA ASP A 233 3.53 2.86 -15.65
C ASP A 233 4.21 4.14 -16.12
N GLN A 234 5.13 4.68 -15.32
CA GLN A 234 5.86 5.89 -15.64
C GLN A 234 6.68 5.76 -16.94
N ARG A 235 7.34 4.62 -17.16
CA ARG A 235 8.09 4.39 -18.41
C ARG A 235 7.16 4.36 -19.63
N LEU A 236 5.98 3.77 -19.50
CA LEU A 236 5.01 3.73 -20.59
C LEU A 236 4.39 5.11 -20.85
N ILE A 237 4.07 5.86 -19.79
CA ILE A 237 3.61 7.26 -19.88
C ILE A 237 4.65 8.12 -20.60
N GLU A 238 5.93 8.03 -20.21
CA GLU A 238 7.01 8.79 -20.86
C GLU A 238 7.13 8.50 -22.35
N TYR A 239 7.02 7.23 -22.73
CA TYR A 239 6.99 6.81 -24.13
C TYR A 239 5.79 7.41 -24.88
N ILE A 240 4.57 7.27 -24.34
CA ILE A 240 3.35 7.77 -25.00
C ILE A 240 3.39 9.28 -25.15
N VAL A 241 3.84 10.01 -24.13
CA VAL A 241 3.99 11.47 -24.20
C VAL A 241 4.99 11.88 -25.28
N ALA A 242 6.12 11.18 -25.39
CA ALA A 242 7.13 11.48 -26.39
C ALA A 242 6.63 11.24 -27.81
N GLU A 243 5.97 10.11 -28.08
CA GLU A 243 5.40 9.82 -29.40
C GLU A 243 4.23 10.77 -29.72
N PHE A 244 3.37 11.12 -28.76
CA PHE A 244 2.29 12.07 -29.00
C PHE A 244 2.81 13.48 -29.33
N GLN A 245 3.88 13.93 -28.67
CA GLN A 245 4.54 15.20 -28.99
C GLN A 245 5.13 15.18 -30.40
N LYS A 246 5.70 14.06 -30.83
CA LYS A 246 6.29 13.88 -32.16
C LYS A 246 5.22 13.85 -33.26
N ASP A 247 4.13 13.13 -33.02
CA ASP A 247 3.08 12.91 -34.02
C ASP A 247 2.09 14.08 -34.10
N GLN A 248 1.77 14.73 -32.98
CA GLN A 248 0.74 15.77 -32.89
C GLN A 248 1.30 17.16 -32.54
N GLY A 249 2.56 17.27 -32.13
CA GLY A 249 3.17 18.55 -31.74
C GLY A 249 2.73 19.07 -30.37
N ILE A 250 1.97 18.30 -29.59
CA ILE A 250 1.35 18.73 -28.33
C ILE A 250 2.04 18.07 -27.13
N ASP A 251 2.43 18.88 -26.14
CA ASP A 251 3.07 18.42 -24.91
C ASP A 251 2.02 18.11 -23.84
N LEU A 252 1.66 16.83 -23.72
CA LEU A 252 0.68 16.37 -22.73
C LEU A 252 1.11 16.64 -21.28
N LYS A 253 2.40 16.85 -20.99
CA LYS A 253 2.87 17.10 -19.61
C LYS A 253 2.30 18.38 -18.99
N LYS A 254 1.84 19.31 -19.84
CA LYS A 254 1.28 20.59 -19.41
C LYS A 254 -0.18 20.50 -18.99
N ASP A 255 -0.86 19.40 -19.31
CA ASP A 255 -2.27 19.18 -18.99
C ASP A 255 -2.40 18.06 -17.95
N VAL A 256 -2.68 18.47 -16.71
CA VAL A 256 -2.83 17.56 -15.55
C VAL A 256 -3.98 16.56 -15.75
N MET A 257 -5.08 16.97 -16.40
CA MET A 257 -6.22 16.08 -16.65
C MET A 257 -5.86 15.06 -17.73
N ALA A 258 -5.17 15.48 -18.78
CA ALA A 258 -4.67 14.57 -19.81
C ALA A 258 -3.68 13.55 -19.23
N LEU A 259 -2.74 13.99 -18.40
CA LEU A 259 -1.80 13.10 -17.70
C LEU A 259 -2.51 12.09 -16.80
N GLN A 260 -3.54 12.51 -16.05
CA GLN A 260 -4.27 11.60 -15.18
C GLN A 260 -5.04 10.52 -15.98
N ARG A 261 -5.63 10.89 -17.12
CA ARG A 261 -6.26 9.93 -18.04
C ARG A 261 -5.23 9.00 -18.68
N LEU A 262 -4.07 9.55 -19.04
CA LEU A 262 -2.98 8.78 -19.62
C LEU A 262 -2.42 7.77 -18.63
N LYS A 263 -2.26 8.13 -17.35
CA LYS A 263 -1.84 7.20 -16.30
C LYS A 263 -2.78 6.00 -16.20
N GLU A 264 -4.08 6.24 -16.16
CA GLU A 264 -5.07 5.15 -16.11
C GLU A 264 -5.05 4.29 -17.38
N ALA A 265 -4.83 4.89 -18.54
CA ALA A 265 -4.71 4.17 -19.81
C ALA A 265 -3.42 3.34 -19.89
N ALA A 266 -2.31 3.86 -19.35
CA ALA A 266 -1.01 3.19 -19.32
C ALA A 266 -1.02 1.99 -18.36
N GLU A 267 -1.58 2.12 -17.16
CA GLU A 267 -1.72 0.99 -16.20
C GLU A 267 -2.55 -0.16 -16.80
N LYS A 268 -3.52 0.14 -17.67
CA LYS A 268 -4.40 -0.85 -18.30
C LYS A 268 -3.81 -1.56 -19.53
N ALA A 269 -2.85 -0.93 -20.22
CA ALA A 269 -2.31 -1.40 -21.50
C ALA A 269 -1.22 -2.45 -21.30
#